data_AF-A0A6M0Q791-F1
#
_entry.id   AF-A0A6M0Q791-F1
#
_cell.length_a   1.000
_cell.length_b   1.000
_cell.length_c   1.000
_cell.angle_alpha   90.00
_cell.angle_beta   90.00
_cell.angle_gamma   90.00
#
_symmetry.space_group_name_H-M   'P 1'
#
loop_
_entity.id
_entity.type
_entity.pdbx_description
1 polymer ?
#
loop_
_entity_poly.entity_id
_entity_poly.type
_entity_poly.pdbx_seq_one_letter_code
_entity_poly.pdbx_strand_id
1 'polypeptide(L)'
;MKDIDAAYIAGVIDGEGSITLTRMHKDEYRRPCISIASTDEELLEFIQCIIGGTITNKKNYKPDIHKDSFTLTLKSKKDVFQTLKYITPYLRITKKKQRSMLILGRYEKVTPRNGKYSKELLVEKKTFEGEFFNI
;
A
#
# COMPACT_ATOMS: atom_id res chain seq x y z
N MET A 1 1.27 -16.38 4.67
CA MET A 1 0.78 -15.55 5.79
C MET A 1 -0.27 -16.37 6.52
N LYS A 2 -0.18 -16.52 7.84
CA LYS A 2 -1.24 -17.18 8.63
C LYS A 2 -2.43 -16.22 8.80
N ASP A 3 -3.64 -16.75 9.03
CA ASP A 3 -4.84 -15.92 9.18
C ASP A 3 -4.73 -14.92 10.34
N ILE A 4 -4.11 -15.33 11.44
CA ILE A 4 -3.86 -14.45 12.60
C ILE A 4 -2.93 -13.29 12.25
N ASP A 5 -1.87 -13.55 11.47
CA ASP A 5 -0.95 -12.51 10.99
C ASP A 5 -1.69 -11.55 10.06
N ALA A 6 -2.52 -12.10 9.17
CA ALA A 6 -3.30 -11.31 8.22
C ALA A 6 -4.29 -10.39 8.94
N ALA A 7 -5.00 -10.90 9.95
CA ALA A 7 -5.93 -10.13 10.75
C ALA A 7 -5.22 -9.04 11.58
N TYR A 8 -4.08 -9.38 12.18
CA TYR A 8 -3.27 -8.43 12.94
C TYR A 8 -2.75 -7.29 12.05
N ILE A 9 -2.12 -7.63 10.91
CA ILE A 9 -1.62 -6.65 9.94
C ILE A 9 -2.75 -5.79 9.38
N ALA A 10 -3.94 -6.37 9.12
CA ALA A 10 -5.11 -5.60 8.71
C ALA A 10 -5.51 -4.56 9.76
N GLY A 11 -5.50 -4.92 11.05
CA GLY A 11 -5.77 -4.00 12.16
C GLY A 11 -4.75 -2.87 12.25
N VAL A 12 -3.45 -3.18 12.13
CA VAL A 12 -2.39 -2.15 12.10
C VAL A 12 -2.56 -1.23 10.89
N ILE A 13 -2.88 -1.80 9.72
CA ILE A 13 -3.12 -1.00 8.51
C ILE A 13 -4.36 -0.11 8.67
N ASP A 14 -5.41 -0.58 9.34
CA ASP A 14 -6.61 0.22 9.61
C ASP A 14 -6.35 1.40 10.53
N GLY A 15 -5.48 1.26 11.52
CA GLY A 15 -5.05 2.34 12.43
C GLY A 15 -4.04 3.28 11.79
N GLU A 16 -2.85 2.78 11.51
CA GLU A 16 -1.65 3.58 11.16
C GLU A 16 -1.26 3.48 9.67
N GLY A 17 -1.88 2.56 8.93
CA GLY A 17 -1.51 2.27 7.56
C GLY A 17 -2.27 3.07 6.50
N SER A 18 -1.74 3.00 5.28
CA SER A 18 -2.36 3.53 4.07
C SER A 18 -2.28 2.50 2.94
N ILE A 19 -3.38 2.37 2.20
CA ILE A 19 -3.46 1.68 0.91
C ILE A 19 -3.67 2.77 -0.13
N THR A 20 -2.69 2.96 -1.03
CA THR A 20 -2.66 4.09 -1.97
C THR A 20 -2.10 3.70 -3.34
N LEU A 21 -2.21 4.62 -4.29
CA LEU A 21 -1.56 4.57 -5.59
C LEU A 21 -0.46 5.64 -5.65
N THR A 22 0.77 5.26 -5.98
CA THR A 22 1.91 6.19 -6.01
C THR A 22 2.69 6.13 -7.32
N ARG A 23 3.36 7.23 -7.67
CA ARG A 23 4.33 7.30 -8.78
C ARG A 23 5.73 7.20 -8.23
N MET A 24 6.59 6.45 -8.91
CA MET A 24 7.96 6.22 -8.40
C MET A 24 8.97 6.98 -9.22
N HIS A 25 8.67 7.16 -10.52
CA HIS A 25 9.31 8.12 -11.38
C HIS A 25 8.24 9.03 -12.02
N LYS A 26 8.67 10.22 -12.48
CA LYS A 26 7.78 11.26 -13.01
C LYS A 26 6.91 10.77 -14.17
N ASP A 27 7.50 9.94 -15.04
CA ASP A 27 6.92 9.48 -16.29
C ASP A 27 6.25 8.10 -16.17
N GLU A 28 6.16 7.56 -14.95
CA GLU A 28 5.45 6.31 -14.68
C GLU A 28 4.01 6.54 -14.25
N TYR A 29 3.14 5.60 -14.63
CA TYR A 29 1.78 5.51 -14.11
C TYR A 29 1.75 5.01 -12.68
N ARG A 30 0.68 5.33 -11.95
CA ARG A 30 0.63 4.98 -10.53
C ARG A 30 0.55 3.48 -10.32
N ARG A 31 1.19 3.01 -9.25
CA ARG A 31 1.18 1.63 -8.77
C ARG A 31 0.70 1.54 -7.31
N PRO A 32 0.02 0.44 -6.93
CA PRO A 32 -0.35 0.14 -5.57
C PRO A 32 0.84 0.21 -4.63
N CYS A 33 0.60 0.78 -3.46
CA CYS A 33 1.57 0.92 -2.40
C CYS A 33 0.85 0.77 -1.07
N ILE A 34 1.49 0.06 -0.14
CA ILE A 34 1.08 0.01 1.27
C ILE A 34 2.17 0.74 2.07
N SER A 35 1.77 1.54 3.05
CA SER A 35 2.71 2.17 3.98
C SER A 35 2.15 2.14 5.40
N ILE A 36 3.01 1.90 6.39
CA ILE A 36 2.67 1.94 7.82
C ILE A 36 3.71 2.84 8.49
N ALA A 37 3.26 3.88 9.20
CA ALA A 37 4.15 4.71 10.01
C ALA A 37 4.03 4.30 11.48
N SER A 38 5.12 4.37 12.23
CA SER A 38 5.13 4.08 13.67
C SER A 38 6.30 4.79 14.34
N THR A 39 6.20 5.04 15.65
CA THR A 39 7.37 5.37 16.49
C THR A 39 8.04 4.13 17.06
N ASP A 40 7.37 2.98 17.01
CA ASP A 40 7.87 1.68 17.48
C ASP A 40 8.42 0.91 16.28
N GLU A 41 9.76 0.87 16.15
CA GLU A 41 10.45 0.22 15.04
C GLU A 41 10.28 -1.31 15.05
N GLU A 42 10.27 -1.93 16.24
CA GLU A 42 10.04 -3.37 16.43
C GLU A 42 8.74 -3.86 15.77
N LEU A 43 7.66 -3.06 15.86
CA LEU A 43 6.40 -3.37 15.18
C LEU A 43 6.58 -3.42 13.66
N LEU A 44 7.33 -2.47 13.11
CA LEU A 44 7.57 -2.41 11.67
C LEU A 44 8.48 -3.54 11.21
N GLU A 45 9.50 -3.90 11.98
CA GLU A 45 10.38 -5.04 11.71
C GLU A 45 9.59 -6.36 11.72
N PHE A 46 8.73 -6.57 12.72
CA PHE A 46 7.85 -7.74 12.78
C PHE A 46 6.97 -7.85 11.53
N ILE A 47 6.33 -6.75 11.12
CA ILE A 47 5.49 -6.75 9.90
C ILE A 47 6.36 -6.96 8.66
N GLN A 48 7.53 -6.34 8.58
CA GLN A 48 8.47 -6.47 7.47
C GLN A 48 8.94 -7.93 7.30
N CYS A 49 9.18 -8.68 8.38
CA CYS A 49 9.51 -10.10 8.30
C CYS A 49 8.40 -10.95 7.62
N ILE A 50 7.15 -10.50 7.68
CA ILE A 50 5.99 -11.24 7.13
C ILE A 50 5.68 -10.82 5.69
N ILE A 51 5.69 -9.52 5.40
CA ILE A 51 5.24 -8.97 4.10
C ILE A 51 6.36 -8.37 3.24
N GLY A 52 7.57 -8.28 3.79
CA GLY A 52 8.70 -7.58 3.18
C GLY A 52 8.55 -6.05 3.20
N GLY A 53 9.16 -5.38 2.23
CA GLY A 53 9.16 -3.92 2.12
C GLY A 53 10.42 -3.27 2.70
N THR A 54 10.40 -1.95 2.77
CA THR A 54 11.55 -1.15 3.20
C THR A 54 11.14 -0.23 4.35
N ILE A 55 11.87 -0.31 5.46
CA ILE A 55 11.76 0.63 6.57
C ILE A 55 12.67 1.83 6.28
N THR A 56 12.14 3.03 6.48
CA THR A 56 12.90 4.29 6.35
C THR A 56 12.62 5.21 7.52
N ASN A 57 13.64 5.92 7.97
CA ASN A 57 13.54 6.89 9.05
C ASN A 57 12.94 8.21 8.53
N LYS A 58 12.02 8.79 9.28
CA LYS A 58 11.62 10.19 9.08
C LYS A 58 12.56 11.07 9.87
N LYS A 59 13.09 12.10 9.22
CA LYS A 59 13.93 13.11 9.88
C LYS A 59 13.13 13.76 11.00
N ASN A 60 13.63 13.65 12.23
CA ASN A 60 13.09 14.33 13.39
C ASN A 60 13.69 15.73 13.49
N TYR A 61 12.89 16.76 13.22
CA TYR A 61 13.33 18.15 13.26
C TYR A 61 13.36 18.74 14.67
N LYS A 62 12.79 18.05 15.67
CA LYS A 62 12.69 18.49 17.07
C LYS A 62 12.86 17.31 18.03
N PRO A 63 14.07 16.72 18.13
CA PRO A 63 14.32 15.50 18.91
C PRO A 63 14.06 15.67 20.41
N ASP A 64 14.19 16.89 20.95
CA ASP A 64 13.90 17.17 22.37
C ASP A 64 12.40 17.09 22.71
N ILE A 65 11.53 17.06 21.69
CA ILE A 65 10.07 17.14 21.84
C ILE A 65 9.38 15.91 21.24
N HIS A 66 9.87 15.41 20.11
CA HIS A 66 9.23 14.33 19.35
C HIS A 66 10.08 13.08 19.38
N LYS A 67 9.42 11.92 19.44
CA LYS A 67 10.04 10.64 19.19
C LYS A 67 10.43 10.52 17.71
N ASP A 68 11.46 9.75 17.43
CA ASP A 68 11.76 9.33 16.07
C ASP A 68 10.60 8.52 15.50
N SER A 69 10.40 8.64 14.18
CA SER A 69 9.33 7.95 13.48
C SER A 69 9.89 7.24 12.27
N PHE A 70 9.35 6.07 12.02
CA PHE A 70 9.76 5.14 10.99
C PHE A 70 8.58 4.90 10.05
N THR A 71 8.86 4.44 8.84
CA THR A 71 7.81 4.06 7.89
C THR A 71 8.23 2.81 7.12
N LEU A 72 7.43 1.76 7.26
CA LEU A 72 7.49 0.58 6.41
C LEU A 72 6.73 0.87 5.12
N THR A 73 7.36 0.70 3.97
CA THR A 73 6.72 0.87 2.66
C THR A 73 6.85 -0.38 1.80
N LEU A 74 5.71 -0.87 1.29
CA LEU A 74 5.63 -1.97 0.35
C LEU A 74 5.28 -1.45 -1.06
N LYS A 75 6.24 -1.58 -1.98
CA LYS A 75 6.21 -0.95 -3.32
C LYS A 75 6.15 -1.94 -4.49
N SER A 76 6.54 -3.19 -4.23
CA SER A 76 6.55 -4.27 -5.22
C SER A 76 5.12 -4.70 -5.54
N LYS A 77 4.76 -4.75 -6.83
CA LYS A 77 3.41 -5.19 -7.25
C LYS A 77 3.07 -6.55 -6.66
N LYS A 78 4.01 -7.50 -6.72
CA LYS A 78 3.82 -8.87 -6.24
C LYS A 78 3.46 -8.88 -4.76
N ASP A 79 4.25 -8.19 -3.95
CA ASP A 79 4.11 -8.26 -2.49
C ASP A 79 2.89 -7.46 -2.01
N VAL A 80 2.59 -6.32 -2.65
CA VAL A 80 1.36 -5.57 -2.39
C VAL A 80 0.14 -6.44 -2.71
N PHE A 81 0.09 -7.07 -3.89
CA PHE A 81 -1.04 -7.92 -4.25
C PHE A 81 -1.18 -9.13 -3.32
N GLN A 82 -0.08 -9.78 -2.95
CA GLN A 82 -0.12 -10.90 -2.03
C GLN A 82 -0.65 -10.45 -0.66
N THR A 83 -0.16 -9.33 -0.15
CA THR A 83 -0.60 -8.76 1.13
C THR A 83 -2.09 -8.40 1.09
N LEU A 84 -2.53 -7.66 0.07
CA LEU A 84 -3.93 -7.26 -0.09
C LEU A 84 -4.87 -8.48 -0.12
N LYS A 85 -4.51 -9.56 -0.83
CA LYS A 85 -5.32 -10.79 -0.87
C LYS A 85 -5.58 -11.37 0.52
N TYR A 86 -4.57 -11.39 1.39
CA TYR A 86 -4.71 -11.92 2.74
C TYR A 86 -5.42 -10.96 3.70
N ILE A 87 -5.13 -9.65 3.65
CA ILE A 87 -5.65 -8.72 4.66
C ILE A 87 -7.08 -8.23 4.35
N THR A 88 -7.49 -8.21 3.08
CA THR A 88 -8.79 -7.62 2.67
C THR A 88 -10.02 -8.14 3.42
N PRO A 89 -10.13 -9.45 3.69
CA PRO A 89 -11.25 -9.98 4.48
C PRO A 89 -11.34 -9.37 5.88
N TYR A 90 -10.19 -9.04 6.48
CA TYR A 90 -10.07 -8.56 7.86
C TYR A 90 -10.10 -7.04 8.02
N LEU A 91 -9.90 -6.28 6.93
CA LEU A 91 -10.02 -4.81 6.95
C LEU A 91 -11.42 -4.37 7.42
N ARG A 92 -11.44 -3.44 8.38
CA ARG A 92 -12.63 -2.82 9.01
C ARG A 92 -12.90 -1.43 8.48
N ILE A 93 -11.89 -0.65 8.10
CA ILE A 93 -12.12 0.69 7.55
C ILE A 93 -12.64 0.56 6.11
N THR A 94 -13.90 0.95 5.92
CA THR A 94 -14.64 0.80 4.64
C THR A 94 -13.85 1.31 3.43
N LYS A 95 -13.26 2.50 3.54
CA LYS A 95 -12.46 3.10 2.46
C LYS A 95 -11.22 2.28 2.10
N LYS A 96 -10.48 1.78 3.11
CA LYS A 96 -9.29 0.94 2.90
C LYS A 96 -9.68 -0.40 2.28
N LYS A 97 -10.78 -1.00 2.74
CA LYS A 97 -11.34 -2.23 2.16
C LYS A 97 -11.76 -2.03 0.70
N GLN A 98 -12.50 -0.97 0.39
CA GLN A 98 -12.93 -0.62 -0.97
C GLN A 98 -11.72 -0.39 -1.91
N ARG A 99 -10.73 0.38 -1.46
CA ARG A 99 -9.48 0.59 -2.20
C ARG A 99 -8.75 -0.73 -2.48
N SER A 100 -8.66 -1.60 -1.48
CA SER A 100 -8.04 -2.92 -1.63
C SER A 100 -8.76 -3.77 -2.69
N MET A 101 -10.10 -3.86 -2.58
CA MET A 101 -10.92 -4.60 -3.55
C MET A 101 -10.81 -4.03 -4.97
N LEU A 102 -10.80 -2.70 -5.12
CA LEU A 102 -10.62 -2.05 -6.41
C LEU A 102 -9.26 -2.37 -7.04
N ILE A 103 -8.18 -2.33 -6.25
CA ILE A 103 -6.85 -2.72 -6.72
C ILE A 103 -6.85 -4.19 -7.19
N LEU A 104 -7.32 -5.11 -6.34
CA LEU A 104 -7.33 -6.54 -6.64
C LEU A 104 -8.18 -6.89 -7.87
N GLY A 105 -9.30 -6.20 -8.08
CA GLY A 105 -10.24 -6.49 -9.16
C GLY A 105 -9.94 -5.82 -10.51
N ARG A 106 -9.26 -4.67 -10.50
CA ARG A 106 -9.08 -3.84 -11.73
C ARG A 106 -7.65 -3.53 -12.12
N TYR A 107 -6.71 -3.40 -11.19
CA TYR A 107 -5.39 -2.81 -11.51
C TYR A 107 -4.63 -3.58 -12.60
N GLU A 108 -4.65 -4.92 -12.59
CA GLU A 108 -3.96 -5.71 -13.61
C GLU A 108 -4.64 -5.67 -14.99
N LYS A 109 -5.95 -5.39 -15.04
CA LYS A 109 -6.70 -5.26 -16.30
C LYS A 109 -6.32 -3.98 -17.04
N VAL A 110 -6.03 -2.93 -16.29
CA VAL A 110 -5.69 -1.59 -16.81
C VAL A 110 -4.17 -1.32 -16.83
N THR A 111 -3.33 -2.32 -16.56
CA THR A 111 -1.87 -2.15 -16.49
C THR A 111 -1.18 -3.22 -17.34
N PRO A 112 -0.59 -2.86 -18.49
CA PRO A 112 0.07 -3.80 -19.38
C PRO A 112 1.36 -4.32 -18.74
N ARG A 113 1.68 -5.61 -18.97
CA ARG A 113 2.88 -6.25 -18.40
C ARG A 113 4.19 -5.65 -18.92
N ASN A 114 4.21 -5.17 -20.15
CA ASN A 114 5.38 -4.59 -20.81
C ASN A 114 5.46 -3.06 -20.68
N GLY A 115 4.54 -2.43 -19.94
CA GLY A 115 4.48 -0.97 -19.78
C GLY A 115 4.04 -0.20 -21.03
N LYS A 116 3.68 -0.88 -22.14
CA LYS A 116 3.23 -0.23 -23.39
C LYS A 116 1.72 -0.07 -23.37
N TYR A 117 1.24 1.15 -23.11
CA TYR A 117 -0.19 1.47 -23.09
C TYR A 117 -0.68 1.84 -24.49
N SER A 118 -1.83 1.28 -24.89
CA SER A 118 -2.61 1.87 -25.98
C SER A 118 -3.33 3.14 -25.51
N LYS A 119 -3.90 3.92 -26.43
CA LYS A 119 -4.67 5.12 -26.07
C LYS A 119 -5.88 4.77 -25.23
N GLU A 120 -6.55 3.67 -25.55
CA GLU A 120 -7.74 3.15 -24.88
C GLU A 120 -7.38 2.70 -23.46
N LEU A 121 -6.33 1.88 -23.32
CA LEU A 121 -5.87 1.40 -22.02
C LEU A 121 -5.41 2.55 -21.11
N LEU A 122 -4.85 3.61 -21.69
CA LEU A 122 -4.47 4.80 -20.95
C LEU A 122 -5.68 5.55 -20.38
N VAL A 123 -6.78 5.64 -21.14
CA VAL A 123 -8.05 6.20 -20.64
C VAL A 123 -8.57 5.35 -19.50
N GLU A 124 -8.62 4.03 -19.65
CA GLU A 124 -9.06 3.12 -18.58
C GLU A 124 -8.19 3.22 -17.32
N LYS A 125 -6.87 3.35 -17.50
CA LYS A 125 -5.93 3.53 -16.39
C LYS A 125 -6.20 4.81 -15.62
N LYS A 126 -6.44 5.93 -16.31
CA LYS A 126 -6.77 7.21 -15.69
C LYS A 126 -8.12 7.16 -14.98
N THR A 127 -9.11 6.51 -15.57
CA THR A 127 -10.42 6.28 -14.95
C THR A 127 -10.29 5.46 -13.67
N PHE A 128 -9.53 4.37 -13.70
CA PHE A 128 -9.20 3.58 -12.51
C PHE A 128 -8.53 4.41 -11.41
N GLU A 129 -7.54 5.24 -11.77
CA GLU A 129 -6.89 6.13 -10.80
C GLU A 129 -7.89 7.14 -10.20
N GLY A 130 -8.75 7.73 -11.02
CA GLY A 130 -9.78 8.67 -10.56
C GLY A 130 -10.79 8.03 -9.61
N GLU A 131 -11.33 6.86 -9.96
CA GLU A 131 -12.20 6.07 -9.09
C GLU A 131 -11.54 5.75 -7.75
N PHE A 132 -10.26 5.35 -7.77
CA PHE A 132 -9.51 5.02 -6.57
C PHE A 132 -9.41 6.20 -5.60
N PHE A 133 -9.13 7.40 -6.11
CA PHE A 133 -8.97 8.60 -5.26
C PHE A 133 -10.30 9.22 -4.82
N ASN A 134 -11.41 8.86 -5.46
CA ASN A 134 -12.75 9.28 -5.05
C ASN A 134 -13.38 8.41 -3.94
N ILE A 135 -12.69 7.35 -3.51
CA ILE A 135 -13.01 6.56 -2.30
C ILE A 135 -12.43 7.27 -1.06
#